data_AF-A0A0N5CH94-F1
#
_entry.id   AF-A0A0N5CH94-F1
#
_cell.length_a   1.000
_cell.length_b   1.000
_cell.length_c   1.000
_cell.angle_alpha   90.00
_cell.angle_beta   90.00
_cell.angle_gamma   90.00
#
_symmetry.space_group_name_H-M   'P 1'
#
loop_
_entity.id
_entity.type
_entity.pdbx_description
1 polymer ?
#
loop_
_entity_poly.entity_id
_entity_poly.type
_entity_poly.pdbx_seq_one_letter_code
_entity_poly.pdbx_strand_id
1 'polypeptide(L)'
;MGSSMCLPGCHRWEYFLTLQQGNALTSFSGFNFSLDVTYFSLQYQKITEVSTTTIPGFMSQIGGQFGFCLGFSIITIIQIFIYLQEHIFMFFFGLALTQKMKSIFKKIFIYKRTN
;
A
#
# COMPACT_ATOMS: atom_id res chain seq x y z
N MET A 1 9.94 4.42 36.28
CA MET A 1 9.79 4.11 34.84
C MET A 1 11.18 3.97 34.26
N GLY A 2 11.70 2.76 34.12
CA GLY A 2 13.14 2.59 33.84
C GLY A 2 13.48 1.16 33.46
N SER A 3 13.10 0.77 32.26
CA SER A 3 13.72 -0.34 31.55
C SER A 3 14.27 0.25 30.25
N SER A 4 15.58 0.47 30.20
CA SER A 4 16.31 0.89 29.02
C SER A 4 16.23 -0.21 27.96
N MET A 5 15.13 -0.26 27.20
CA MET A 5 14.98 -1.16 26.06
C MET A 5 15.85 -0.63 24.92
N CYS A 6 16.89 -1.39 24.59
CA CYS A 6 17.71 -1.12 23.42
C CYS A 6 17.02 -1.68 22.17
N LEU A 7 16.79 -0.84 21.16
CA LEU A 7 16.40 -1.32 19.84
C LEU A 7 17.63 -1.91 19.13
N PRO A 8 17.52 -3.08 18.48
CA PRO A 8 18.60 -3.62 17.68
C PRO A 8 18.86 -2.74 16.44
N GLY A 9 20.12 -2.66 16.01
CA GLY A 9 20.49 -1.94 14.78
C GLY A 9 20.02 -2.65 13.52
N CYS A 10 19.57 -1.90 12.51
CA CYS A 10 19.09 -2.44 11.23
C CYS A 10 20.15 -3.20 10.42
N HIS A 11 21.43 -2.84 10.58
CA HIS A 11 22.56 -3.53 9.98
C HIS A 11 23.35 -4.22 11.07
N ARG A 12 23.20 -5.54 11.15
CA ARG A 12 23.87 -6.37 12.14
C ARG A 12 24.48 -7.60 11.49
N TRP A 13 25.66 -7.95 11.96
CA TRP A 13 26.32 -9.21 11.66
C TRP A 13 26.07 -10.17 12.81
N GLU A 14 25.62 -11.37 12.48
CA GLU A 14 25.41 -12.46 13.44
C GLU A 14 26.24 -13.66 13.00
N TYR A 15 26.96 -14.26 13.96
CA TYR A 15 27.76 -15.45 13.73
C TYR A 15 27.13 -16.62 14.49
N PHE A 16 26.81 -17.69 13.78
CA PHE A 16 26.34 -18.94 14.39
C PHE A 16 27.54 -19.87 14.54
N LEU A 17 27.81 -20.29 15.77
CA LEU A 17 28.91 -21.19 16.10
C LEU A 17 28.34 -22.56 16.46
N THR A 18 28.87 -23.61 15.85
CA THR A 18 28.60 -24.99 16.24
C THR A 18 29.84 -25.54 16.92
N LEU A 19 29.72 -25.88 18.21
CA LEU A 19 30.83 -26.40 19.01
C LEU A 19 30.87 -27.92 18.88
N GLN A 20 31.99 -28.46 18.40
CA GLN A 20 32.25 -29.88 18.37
C GLN A 20 33.50 -30.19 19.21
N GLN A 21 33.32 -30.93 20.30
CA GLN A 21 34.40 -31.34 21.17
C GLN A 21 34.76 -32.81 20.88
N GLY A 22 36.06 -33.09 20.78
CA GLY A 22 36.58 -34.44 20.60
C GLY A 22 37.88 -34.63 21.37
N ASN A 23 38.31 -35.88 21.50
CA ASN A 23 39.60 -36.20 22.08
C ASN A 23 40.69 -35.99 21.01
N ALA A 24 41.77 -35.32 21.39
CA ALA A 24 42.93 -35.19 20.51
C ALA A 24 43.56 -36.57 20.29
N LEU A 25 43.83 -36.91 19.01
CA LEU A 25 44.51 -38.16 18.65
C LEU A 25 45.98 -38.18 19.09
N THR A 26 46.57 -37.00 19.30
CA THR A 26 47.95 -36.83 19.78
C THR A 26 47.95 -35.96 21.03
N SER A 27 48.64 -36.41 22.08
CA SER A 27 48.88 -35.60 23.28
C SER A 27 49.90 -34.52 22.99
N PHE A 28 49.50 -33.26 23.05
CA PHE A 28 50.42 -32.13 22.95
C PHE A 28 51.06 -31.90 24.32
N SER A 29 52.36 -32.19 24.45
CA SER A 29 53.11 -31.93 25.68
C SER A 29 53.14 -30.42 25.96
N GLY A 30 52.51 -29.99 27.07
CA GLY A 30 52.49 -28.59 27.51
C GLY A 30 51.20 -27.79 27.22
N PHE A 31 50.18 -28.40 26.59
CA PHE A 31 48.90 -27.72 26.32
C PHE A 31 47.70 -28.55 26.82
N ASN A 32 46.75 -27.88 27.47
CA ASN A 32 45.57 -28.52 28.07
C ASN A 32 44.34 -28.57 27.15
N PHE A 33 44.31 -27.78 26.07
CA PHE A 33 43.22 -27.75 25.10
C PHE A 33 43.71 -27.34 23.70
N SER A 34 43.06 -27.86 22.66
CA SER A 34 43.24 -27.42 21.26
C SER A 34 41.93 -26.82 20.78
N LEU A 35 42.01 -25.65 20.15
CA LEU A 35 40.85 -24.91 19.65
C LEU A 35 41.08 -24.60 18.17
N ASP A 36 40.28 -25.24 17.31
CA ASP A 36 40.26 -24.97 15.88
C ASP A 36 38.97 -24.20 15.52
N VAL A 37 39.14 -23.00 14.96
CA VAL A 37 38.03 -22.21 14.41
C VAL A 37 38.09 -22.30 12.90
N THR A 38 37.08 -22.91 12.29
CA THR A 38 36.99 -23.05 10.84
C THR A 38 35.59 -22.69 10.36
N TYR A 39 35.50 -22.15 9.15
CA TYR A 39 34.22 -21.95 8.48
C TYR A 39 33.85 -23.23 7.74
N PHE A 40 32.71 -23.83 8.08
CA PHE A 40 32.24 -25.06 7.45
C PHE A 40 31.96 -24.87 5.94
N SER A 41 31.51 -23.68 5.55
CA SER A 41 31.30 -23.29 4.14
C SER A 41 31.29 -21.76 4.01
N LEU A 42 31.55 -21.23 2.81
CA LEU A 42 31.50 -19.81 2.42
C LEU A 42 30.06 -19.23 2.44
N GLN A 43 29.22 -19.62 3.39
CA GLN A 43 27.82 -19.22 3.48
C GLN A 43 27.68 -17.89 4.21
N TYR A 44 27.99 -16.81 3.51
CA TYR A 44 27.48 -15.50 3.91
C TYR A 44 25.98 -15.46 3.62
N GLN A 45 25.16 -15.59 4.66
CA GLN A 45 23.71 -15.45 4.54
C GLN A 45 23.29 -14.00 4.81
N LYS A 46 22.89 -13.30 3.76
CA LYS A 46 22.32 -11.96 3.87
C LYS A 46 20.82 -12.07 4.11
N ILE A 47 20.37 -11.70 5.31
CA ILE A 47 18.95 -11.60 5.66
C ILE A 47 18.55 -10.13 5.54
N THR A 48 17.54 -9.85 4.73
CA THR A 48 16.99 -8.49 4.57
C THR A 48 15.48 -8.54 4.72
N GLU A 49 14.94 -7.69 5.57
CA GLU A 49 13.50 -7.44 5.62
C GLU A 49 13.12 -6.55 4.44
N VAL A 50 12.29 -7.09 3.55
CA VAL A 50 11.70 -6.33 2.45
C VAL A 50 10.23 -6.08 2.77
N SER A 51 9.79 -4.83 2.65
CA SER A 51 8.38 -4.50 2.85
C SER A 51 7.55 -5.16 1.74
N THR A 52 6.76 -6.16 2.08
CA THR A 52 5.89 -6.88 1.14
C THR A 52 4.66 -6.07 0.75
N THR A 53 4.29 -5.07 1.56
CA THR A 53 3.11 -4.22 1.39
C THR A 53 3.51 -2.80 1.02
N THR A 54 4.11 -2.64 -0.15
CA THR A 54 4.40 -1.31 -0.69
C THR A 54 3.15 -0.76 -1.41
N ILE A 55 2.97 0.57 -1.37
CA ILE A 55 1.93 1.27 -2.13
C ILE A 55 1.83 0.79 -3.59
N PRO A 56 2.95 0.62 -4.35
CA PRO A 56 2.90 0.05 -5.69
C PRO A 56 2.39 -1.40 -5.75
N GLY A 57 2.71 -2.24 -4.75
CA GLY A 57 2.19 -3.61 -4.66
C GLY A 57 0.67 -3.64 -4.48
N PHE A 58 0.13 -2.78 -3.62
CA PHE A 58 -1.33 -2.62 -3.47
C PHE A 58 -1.99 -2.11 -4.76
N MET A 59 -1.40 -1.09 -5.39
CA MET A 59 -1.92 -0.52 -6.63
C MET A 59 -1.96 -1.55 -7.77
N SER A 60 -0.95 -2.44 -7.83
CA SER A 60 -0.86 -3.51 -8.81
C SER A 60 -1.94 -4.58 -8.60
N GLN A 61 -2.22 -4.98 -7.37
CA GLN A 61 -3.26 -5.98 -7.08
C GLN A 61 -4.67 -5.46 -7.37
N ILE A 62 -4.96 -4.22 -6.93
CA ILE A 62 -6.23 -3.55 -7.20
C ILE A 62 -6.44 -3.35 -8.70
N GLY A 63 -5.45 -2.77 -9.39
CA GLY A 63 -5.52 -2.54 -10.84
C GLY A 63 -5.67 -3.85 -11.63
N GLY A 64 -5.02 -4.93 -11.20
CA GLY A 64 -5.14 -6.25 -11.82
C GLY A 64 -6.56 -6.83 -11.72
N GLN A 65 -7.18 -6.76 -10.54
CA GLN A 65 -8.54 -7.30 -10.35
C GLN A 65 -9.62 -6.45 -11.03
N PHE A 66 -9.54 -5.12 -10.92
CA PHE A 66 -10.52 -4.23 -11.56
C PHE A 66 -10.37 -4.19 -13.08
N GLY A 67 -9.13 -4.22 -13.58
CA GLY A 67 -8.84 -4.24 -15.02
C GLY A 67 -9.26 -5.55 -15.68
N PHE A 68 -9.09 -6.70 -15.01
CA PHE A 68 -9.44 -8.00 -15.57
C PHE A 68 -10.95 -8.28 -15.55
N CYS A 69 -11.65 -7.96 -14.45
CA CYS A 69 -13.07 -8.34 -14.30
C CYS A 69 -14.05 -7.41 -15.04
N LEU A 70 -13.72 -6.13 -15.19
CA LEU A 70 -14.64 -5.12 -15.74
C LEU A 70 -14.09 -4.39 -16.96
N GLY A 71 -12.81 -4.60 -17.33
CA GLY A 71 -12.13 -3.75 -18.32
C GLY A 71 -12.05 -2.28 -17.86
N PHE A 72 -12.26 -2.03 -16.57
CA PHE A 72 -12.42 -0.71 -16.00
C PHE A 72 -11.04 -0.18 -15.61
N SER A 73 -10.71 1.00 -16.12
CA SER A 73 -9.40 1.64 -15.95
C SER A 73 -9.56 2.96 -15.18
N ILE A 74 -8.44 3.57 -14.77
CA ILE A 74 -8.48 4.91 -14.16
C ILE A 74 -9.20 5.93 -15.08
N ILE A 75 -9.11 5.72 -16.40
CA ILE A 75 -9.75 6.56 -17.42
C ILE A 75 -11.27 6.45 -17.36
N THR A 76 -11.83 5.26 -17.12
CA THR A 76 -13.29 5.06 -17.05
C THR A 76 -13.90 5.70 -15.80
N ILE A 77 -13.15 5.76 -14.69
CA ILE A 77 -13.54 6.51 -13.48
C ILE A 77 -13.65 8.00 -13.78
N ILE A 78 -12.63 8.56 -14.42
CA ILE A 78 -12.59 9.99 -14.77
C ILE A 78 -13.74 10.33 -15.73
N GLN A 79 -14.01 9.46 -16.70
CA GLN A 79 -15.08 9.66 -17.66
C GLN A 79 -16.47 9.64 -17.02
N ILE A 80 -16.72 8.73 -16.07
CA ILE A 80 -17.97 8.73 -15.28
C ILE A 80 -18.12 10.01 -14.48
N PHE A 81 -17.03 10.51 -13.88
CA PHE A 81 -17.08 11.73 -13.08
C PHE A 81 -17.45 12.96 -13.92
N ILE A 82 -16.83 13.11 -15.11
CA ILE A 82 -17.15 14.21 -16.04
C ILE A 82 -18.60 14.11 -16.50
N TYR A 83 -19.05 12.92 -16.89
CA TYR A 83 -20.42 12.70 -17.34
C TYR A 83 -21.46 13.00 -16.24
N LEU A 84 -21.18 12.58 -15.01
CA LEU A 84 -22.04 12.85 -13.86
C LEU A 84 -22.16 14.36 -13.59
N GLN A 85 -21.03 15.07 -13.68
CA GLN A 85 -20.99 16.51 -13.44
C GLN A 85 -21.79 17.29 -14.49
N GLU A 86 -21.63 16.96 -15.78
CA GLU A 86 -22.41 17.58 -16.86
C GLU A 86 -23.91 17.31 -16.70
N HIS A 87 -24.27 16.07 -16.37
CA HIS A 87 -25.67 15.69 -16.18
C HIS A 87 -26.31 16.42 -14.99
N ILE A 88 -25.58 16.57 -13.88
CA ILE A 88 -26.02 17.33 -12.70
C ILE A 88 -26.21 18.81 -13.05
N PHE A 89 -25.26 19.40 -13.79
CA PHE A 89 -25.34 20.79 -14.21
C PHE A 89 -26.56 21.05 -15.10
N MET A 90 -26.77 20.21 -16.12
CA MET A 90 -27.93 20.29 -17.02
C MET A 90 -29.26 20.12 -16.26
N PHE A 91 -29.32 19.16 -15.34
CA PHE A 91 -30.51 18.92 -14.52
C PHE A 91 -30.86 20.12 -13.63
N PHE A 92 -29.85 20.71 -12.99
CA PHE A 92 -30.04 21.90 -12.15
C PHE A 92 -30.53 23.12 -12.97
N PHE A 93 -29.93 23.34 -14.14
CA PHE A 93 -30.35 24.43 -15.04
C PHE A 93 -31.78 24.22 -15.58
N GLY A 94 -32.15 22.98 -15.93
CA GLY A 94 -33.49 22.63 -16.39
C GLY A 94 -34.59 22.83 -15.34
N LEU A 95 -34.30 22.53 -14.07
CA LEU A 95 -35.22 22.82 -12.95
C LEU A 95 -35.40 24.34 -12.74
N ALA A 96 -34.32 25.12 -12.79
CA ALA A 96 -34.36 26.57 -12.66
C ALA A 96 -35.21 27.23 -13.77
N LEU A 97 -35.08 26.74 -15.00
CA LEU A 97 -35.82 27.26 -16.16
C LEU A 97 -37.33 26.93 -16.07
N THR A 98 -37.65 25.72 -15.61
CA THR A 98 -39.05 25.28 -15.37
C THR A 98 -39.72 26.10 -14.26
N GLN A 99 -39.01 26.38 -13.17
CA GLN A 99 -39.53 27.25 -12.10
C GLN A 99 -39.74 28.69 -12.59
N LYS A 100 -38.80 29.24 -13.36
CA LYS A 100 -38.88 30.60 -13.91
C LYS A 100 -40.06 30.73 -14.88
N MET A 101 -40.25 29.75 -15.77
CA MET A 101 -41.40 29.66 -16.68
C MET A 101 -42.73 29.56 -15.93
N LYS A 102 -42.82 28.72 -14.88
CA LYS A 102 -44.03 28.57 -14.06
C LYS A 102 -44.41 29.87 -13.35
N SER A 103 -43.42 30.63 -12.85
CA SER A 103 -43.64 31.95 -12.25
C SER A 103 -44.13 32.98 -13.27
N ILE A 104 -43.57 32.99 -14.49
CA ILE A 104 -43.98 33.89 -15.57
C ILE A 104 -45.41 33.55 -16.03
N PHE A 105 -45.73 32.27 -16.23
CA PHE A 105 -47.07 31.83 -16.64
C PHE A 105 -48.13 32.18 -15.59
N LYS A 106 -47.78 32.08 -14.30
CA LYS A 106 -48.66 32.51 -13.20
C LYS A 106 -48.92 34.02 -13.23
N LYS A 107 -47.90 34.84 -13.53
CA LYS A 107 -48.09 36.30 -13.72
C LYS A 107 -48.97 36.62 -14.93
N ILE A 108 -48.76 35.95 -16.07
CA ILE A 108 -49.57 36.13 -17.29
C ILE A 108 -51.04 35.75 -17.04
N PHE A 109 -51.28 34.64 -16.34
CA PHE A 109 -52.64 34.17 -16.05
C PHE A 109 -53.40 35.12 -15.10
N ILE A 110 -52.73 35.70 -14.10
CA ILE A 110 -53.34 36.70 -13.19
C ILE A 110 -53.66 37.99 -13.96
N TYR A 111 -52.74 38.46 -14.81
CA TYR A 111 -52.96 39.65 -15.64
C TYR A 111 -54.18 39.49 -16.55
N LYS A 112 -54.31 38.35 -17.24
CA LYS A 112 -55.47 38.04 -18.11
C LYS A 112 -56.80 37.92 -17.36
N ARG A 113 -56.79 37.74 -16.03
CA ARG A 113 -57.99 37.64 -15.20
C ARG A 113 -58.46 39.00 -14.66
N THR A 114 -57.62 40.03 -14.73
CA THR A 114 -57.88 41.36 -14.14
C THR A 114 -58.26 42.41 -15.20
N ASN A 115 -58.15 42.06 -16.48
CA ASN A 115 -58.53 42.86 -17.64
C ASN A 115 -59.62 42.14 -18.42
#